data_AF-A0A0L9VKF8-F1
#
_entry.id   AF-A0A0L9VKF8-F1
#
_cell.length_a   1.000
_cell.length_b   1.000
_cell.length_c   1.000
_cell.angle_alpha   90.00
_cell.angle_beta   90.00
_cell.angle_gamma   90.00
#
_symmetry.space_group_name_H-M   'P 1'
#
loop_
_entity.id
_entity.type
_entity.pdbx_description
1 polymer ?
#
loop_
_entity_poly.entity_id
_entity_poly.type
_entity_poly.pdbx_seq_one_letter_code
_entity_poly.pdbx_strand_id
1 'polypeptide(L)'
;MLQGVIGKARCQLVKILYPKVCNKHVDSWECGFYVMSWIKTIIRASITDHWMKCFKSTSPISEQTITQIRQEWTTFFCKDGARNA
;
A
#
# COMPACT_ATOMS: atom_id res chain seq x y z
N MET A 1 8.68 36.70 30.50
CA MET A 1 7.67 35.63 30.61
C MET A 1 7.61 34.93 29.27
N LEU A 2 8.02 33.67 29.19
CA LEU A 2 8.14 32.92 27.94
C LEU A 2 6.76 32.48 27.45
N GLN A 3 6.51 32.68 26.15
CA GLN A 3 5.30 32.26 25.46
C GLN A 3 5.08 30.75 25.60
N GLY A 4 3.90 30.35 26.09
CA GLY A 4 3.48 28.96 26.12
C GLY A 4 3.27 28.45 24.70
N VAL A 5 4.17 27.59 24.23
CA VAL A 5 4.00 26.85 22.99
C VAL A 5 2.86 25.86 23.20
N ILE A 6 1.72 26.07 22.54
CA ILE A 6 0.59 25.14 22.58
C ILE A 6 1.03 23.84 21.91
N GLY A 7 1.37 22.84 22.72
CA GLY A 7 1.68 21.50 22.26
C GLY A 7 0.45 20.88 21.59
N LYS A 8 0.53 20.61 20.29
CA LYS A 8 -0.47 19.89 19.51
C LYS A 8 -0.78 18.56 20.21
N ALA A 9 -2.04 18.31 20.55
CA ALA A 9 -2.48 17.10 21.24
C ALA A 9 -1.99 15.84 20.48
N ARG A 10 -1.14 15.03 21.13
CA ARG A 10 -0.43 13.88 20.53
C ARG A 10 -1.30 12.63 20.33
N CYS A 11 -2.63 12.76 20.37
CA CYS A 11 -3.56 11.64 20.25
C CYS A 11 -4.69 12.03 19.30
N GLN A 12 -4.40 12.09 17.99
CA GLN A 12 -5.47 12.04 17.00
C GLN A 12 -6.12 10.67 17.06
N LEU A 13 -7.44 10.65 17.20
CA LEU A 13 -8.26 9.45 17.15
C LEU A 13 -8.07 8.79 15.78
N VAL A 14 -7.27 7.72 15.71
CA VAL A 14 -7.10 6.94 14.47
C VAL A 14 -8.35 6.09 14.29
N LYS A 15 -9.14 6.40 13.26
CA LYS A 15 -10.27 5.58 12.86
C LYS A 15 -9.76 4.39 12.04
N ILE A 16 -9.76 3.21 12.65
CA ILE A 16 -9.41 1.98 11.94
C ILE A 16 -10.61 1.56 11.07
N LEU A 17 -10.36 1.29 9.79
CA LEU A 17 -11.35 0.80 8.84
C LEU A 17 -11.01 -0.65 8.47
N TYR A 18 -11.99 -1.54 8.64
CA TYR A 18 -11.91 -2.93 8.19
C TYR A 18 -12.87 -3.12 7.01
N PRO A 19 -12.40 -3.03 5.76
CA PRO A 19 -13.24 -3.30 4.62
C PRO A 19 -13.70 -4.76 4.65
N LYS A 20 -15.02 -4.98 4.66
CA LYS A 20 -15.64 -6.32 4.67
C LYS A 20 -15.38 -7.10 3.37
N VAL A 21 -15.00 -6.38 2.31
CA VAL A 21 -14.79 -6.91 0.97
C VAL A 21 -13.42 -6.41 0.50
N CYS A 22 -12.49 -7.31 0.19
CA CYS A 22 -11.17 -7.00 -0.32
C CYS A 22 -10.68 -8.16 -1.20
N ASN A 23 -9.69 -7.90 -2.07
CA ASN A 23 -9.16 -8.93 -2.96
C ASN A 23 -8.63 -10.09 -2.11
N LYS A 24 -9.11 -11.31 -2.37
CA LYS A 24 -8.66 -12.51 -1.67
C LYS A 24 -7.88 -13.39 -2.63
N HIS A 25 -6.68 -13.76 -2.23
CA HIS A 25 -5.96 -14.86 -2.87
C HIS A 25 -6.17 -16.15 -2.07
N VAL A 26 -6.16 -17.28 -2.76
CA VAL A 26 -6.36 -18.60 -2.14
C VAL A 26 -5.06 -19.07 -1.46
N ASP A 27 -3.92 -18.70 -2.01
CA ASP A 27 -2.61 -19.12 -1.51
C ASP A 27 -1.90 -18.02 -0.68
N SER A 28 -0.98 -18.43 0.18
CA SER A 28 -0.31 -17.51 1.13
C SER A 28 0.90 -16.78 0.55
N TRP A 29 1.44 -17.22 -0.59
CA TRP A 29 2.71 -16.72 -1.13
C TRP A 29 2.58 -15.41 -1.92
N GLU A 30 1.37 -15.02 -2.33
CA GLU A 30 1.14 -13.78 -3.07
C GLU A 30 0.74 -12.58 -2.20
N CYS A 31 0.52 -12.78 -0.90
CA CYS A 31 -0.02 -11.73 -0.03
C CYS A 31 0.83 -10.44 -0.06
N GLY A 32 2.16 -10.57 -0.17
CA GLY A 32 3.07 -9.43 -0.31
C GLY A 32 2.82 -8.61 -1.58
N PHE A 33 2.55 -9.26 -2.72
CA PHE A 33 2.26 -8.56 -3.97
C PHE A 33 0.95 -7.78 -3.91
N TYR A 34 -0.04 -8.27 -3.17
CA TYR A 34 -1.31 -7.57 -2.96
C TYR A 34 -1.10 -6.29 -2.15
N VAL A 35 -0.31 -6.37 -1.08
CA VAL A 35 0.04 -5.20 -0.26
C VAL A 35 0.82 -4.18 -1.10
N MET A 36 1.84 -4.62 -1.85
CA MET A 36 2.63 -3.73 -2.71
C MET A 36 1.78 -3.04 -3.78
N SER A 37 0.91 -3.80 -4.46
CA SER A 37 -0.02 -3.28 -5.47
C SER A 37 -0.92 -2.18 -4.90
N TRP A 38 -1.48 -2.41 -3.71
CA TRP A 38 -2.34 -1.45 -3.03
C TRP A 38 -1.58 -0.22 -2.56
N ILE A 39 -0.40 -0.35 -1.96
CA ILE A 39 0.45 0.79 -1.57
C ILE A 39 0.76 1.67 -2.79
N LYS A 40 1.20 1.05 -3.89
CA LYS A 40 1.50 1.76 -5.14
C LYS A 40 0.25 2.48 -5.68
N THR A 41 -0.91 1.84 -5.65
CA THR A 41 -2.18 2.42 -6.12
C THR A 41 -2.60 3.61 -5.26
N ILE A 42 -2.53 3.48 -3.94
CA ILE A 42 -2.89 4.53 -2.97
C ILE A 42 -2.05 5.79 -3.20
N ILE A 43 -0.72 5.62 -3.32
CA ILE A 43 0.20 6.73 -3.53
C ILE A 43 -0.04 7.38 -4.90
N ARG A 44 -0.20 6.58 -5.97
CA ARG A 44 -0.38 7.11 -7.33
C ARG A 44 -1.71 7.83 -7.53
N ALA A 45 -2.77 7.35 -6.91
CA ALA A 45 -4.11 7.95 -7.00
C ALA A 45 -4.38 8.97 -5.88
N SER A 46 -3.39 9.27 -5.03
CA SER A 46 -3.52 10.20 -3.89
C SER A 46 -4.75 9.89 -3.03
N ILE A 47 -5.02 8.62 -2.77
CA ILE A 47 -6.20 8.18 -2.03
C ILE A 47 -6.03 8.60 -0.57
N THR A 48 -6.89 9.50 -0.12
CA THR A 48 -6.90 10.02 1.26
C THR A 48 -8.21 9.74 1.98
N ASP A 49 -9.28 9.47 1.25
CA ASP A 49 -10.62 9.21 1.77
C ASP A 49 -11.33 8.07 1.02
N HIS A 50 -12.59 7.80 1.37
CA HIS A 50 -13.44 6.83 0.69
C HIS A 50 -12.85 5.42 0.52
N TRP A 51 -12.02 4.97 1.46
CA TRP A 51 -11.37 3.64 1.45
C TRP A 51 -12.32 2.47 1.14
N MET A 52 -13.55 2.51 1.67
CA MET A 52 -14.59 1.49 1.41
C MET A 52 -15.07 1.46 -0.04
N LYS A 53 -14.86 2.52 -0.83
CA LYS A 53 -15.12 2.54 -2.28
C LYS A 53 -14.00 1.88 -3.08
N CYS A 54 -12.77 1.93 -2.57
CA CYS A 54 -11.61 1.31 -3.21
C CYS A 54 -11.60 -0.22 -3.00
N PHE A 55 -11.89 -0.67 -1.77
CA PHE A 55 -11.96 -2.09 -1.44
C PHE A 55 -13.39 -2.63 -1.61
N LYS A 56 -13.78 -2.91 -2.86
CA LYS A 56 -15.11 -3.45 -3.20
C LYS A 56 -15.11 -4.79 -3.92
N SER A 57 -13.94 -5.25 -4.34
CA SER A 57 -13.81 -6.49 -5.10
C SER A 57 -13.21 -7.58 -4.24
N THR A 58 -13.75 -8.80 -4.37
CA THR A 58 -13.13 -10.02 -3.85
C THR A 58 -12.23 -10.70 -4.87
N SER A 59 -12.30 -10.27 -6.14
CA SER A 59 -11.55 -10.91 -7.22
C SER A 59 -10.04 -10.85 -6.93
N PRO A 60 -9.28 -11.90 -7.26
CA PRO A 60 -7.84 -11.85 -7.14
C PRO A 60 -7.27 -10.75 -8.05
N ILE A 61 -6.12 -10.20 -7.64
CA ILE A 61 -5.32 -9.34 -8.53
C ILE A 61 -4.85 -10.21 -9.70
N SER A 62 -4.87 -9.69 -10.93
CA SER A 62 -4.48 -10.47 -12.08
C SER A 62 -3.02 -10.89 -12.02
N GLU A 63 -2.73 -12.11 -12.47
CA GLU A 63 -1.36 -12.64 -12.58
C GLU A 63 -0.46 -11.72 -13.42
N GLN A 64 -1.01 -11.06 -14.45
CA GLN A 64 -0.31 -10.05 -15.23
C GLN A 64 0.18 -8.89 -14.36
N THR A 65 -0.66 -8.37 -13.46
CA THR A 65 -0.29 -7.28 -12.54
C THR A 65 0.81 -7.74 -11.59
N ILE A 66 0.71 -8.96 -11.07
CA ILE A 66 1.70 -9.55 -10.17
C ILE A 66 3.05 -9.74 -10.89
N THR A 67 3.01 -10.23 -12.12
CA THR A 67 4.19 -10.39 -12.99
C THR A 67 4.85 -9.04 -13.28
N GLN A 68 4.06 -8.00 -13.55
CA GLN A 68 4.58 -6.66 -13.75
C GLN A 68 5.29 -6.13 -12.49
N ILE A 69 4.68 -6.31 -11.32
CA ILE A 69 5.30 -5.93 -10.03
C ILE A 69 6.64 -6.65 -9.87
N ARG A 70 6.70 -7.97 -10.11
CA ARG A 70 7.95 -8.74 -10.05
C ARG A 70 9.03 -8.16 -10.97
N GLN A 71 8.69 -7.90 -12.23
CA GLN A 71 9.63 -7.36 -13.20
C GLN A 71 10.16 -5.99 -12.81
N GLU A 72 9.30 -5.10 -12.31
CA GLU A 72 9.70 -3.78 -11.82
C GLU A 72 10.68 -3.89 -10.65
N TRP A 73 10.39 -4.74 -9.67
CA TRP A 73 11.27 -4.95 -8.51
C TRP A 73 12.58 -5.61 -8.88
N THR A 74 12.56 -6.66 -9.70
CA THR A 74 13.80 -7.29 -10.21
C THR A 74 14.64 -6.27 -10.94
N THR A 75 14.04 -5.44 -11.80
CA THR A 75 14.75 -4.37 -12.51
C THR A 75 15.35 -3.36 -11.54
N PHE A 76 14.59 -2.94 -10.53
CA PHE A 76 15.07 -1.99 -9.52
C PHE A 76 16.27 -2.55 -8.75
N PHE A 77 16.15 -3.76 -8.19
CA PHE A 77 17.21 -4.39 -7.39
C PHE A 77 18.43 -4.75 -8.23
N CYS A 78 18.27 -5.24 -9.47
CA CYS A 78 19.40 -5.52 -10.35
C CYS A 78 20.14 -4.23 -10.75
N LYS A 79 19.43 -3.13 -11.01
CA LYS A 79 20.05 -1.83 -11.30
C LYS A 79 20.71 -1.20 -10.07
N ASP A 80 20.24 -1.51 -8.88
CA ASP A 80 20.85 -1.03 -7.63
C ASP A 80 22.10 -1.83 -7.28
N GLY A 81 22.06 -3.17 -7.45
CA GLY A 81 23.25 -4.02 -7.32
C GLY A 81 24.37 -3.64 -8.29
N ALA A 82 24.03 -3.25 -9.51
CA ALA A 82 25.01 -2.78 -10.50
C ALA A 82 25.56 -1.36 -10.24
N ARG A 83 24.91 -0.55 -9.38
CA ARG A 83 25.39 0.78 -8.99
C ARG A 83 26.29 0.75 -7.76
N ASN A 84 26.22 -0.33 -6.97
CA ASN A 84 26.98 -0.52 -5.74
C ASN A 84 28.10 -1.59 -5.89
N ALA A 85 28.37 -2.04 -7.11
CA ALA A 85 29.46 -2.96 -7.49
C ALA A 85 30.51 -2.21 -8.30
#